data_AF-A0A968U028-F1
#
_entry.id   AF-A0A968U028-F1
#
_cell.length_a   1.000
_cell.length_b   1.000
_cell.length_c   1.000
_cell.angle_alpha   90.00
_cell.angle_beta   90.00
_cell.angle_gamma   90.00
#
_symmetry.space_group_name_H-M   'P 1'
#
loop_
_entity.id
_entity.type
_entity.pdbx_description
1 polymer ?
#
loop_
_entity_poly.entity_id
_entity_poly.type
_entity_poly.pdbx_seq_one_letter_code
_entity_poly.pdbx_strand_id
1 'polypeptide(L)'
;MTYFEHLATQPANRWHGFYTPQREDSHFGLRYQLAFPCYALASIGLHPQAASSEQHRCRSAMAALIDRMIQRRVWAYWASDAEQAGLNPDPVLDGNGQYSGHLAMMMGVYEAVGGDRRYDEAFTFRWSPLERFTYTHSSLVQALWQQMQSNSHHGVEAQARQVRVSDMMHTLWAMLLHDRVHGTSYAATNAAWLAFMRQQLILRELPLLGRRGIFNPCYTTRPHLFTPAALSVVDAWTLALLAPLDAALTATLAPRLLRRVRQRSTADSPTMQAYLPAARGWRASEIATRQPVQALPICVPSNVAMND
;
A
#
# COMPACT_ATOMS: atom_id res chain seq x y z
N MET A 1 18.11 8.97 4.44
CA MET A 1 18.26 7.99 3.33
C MET A 1 19.14 6.80 3.68
N THR A 2 20.33 7.01 4.29
CA THR A 2 21.36 5.97 4.52
C THR A 2 20.87 4.67 5.16
N TYR A 3 19.92 4.74 6.11
CA TYR A 3 19.36 3.54 6.75
C TYR A 3 18.61 2.63 5.76
N PHE A 4 17.69 3.17 4.95
CA PHE A 4 16.92 2.38 3.98
C PHE A 4 17.80 1.80 2.88
N GLU A 5 18.78 2.56 2.42
CA GLU A 5 19.74 2.08 1.43
C GLU A 5 20.60 0.94 1.99
N HIS A 6 21.04 1.04 3.25
CA HIS A 6 21.77 -0.04 3.91
C HIS A 6 20.91 -1.30 4.09
N LEU A 7 19.60 -1.15 4.37
CA LEU A 7 18.67 -2.29 4.40
C LEU A 7 18.48 -2.92 3.02
N ALA A 8 18.28 -2.10 1.99
CA ALA A 8 17.97 -2.56 0.64
C ALA A 8 19.17 -3.26 -0.03
N THR A 9 20.36 -2.67 0.08
CA THR A 9 21.55 -3.07 -0.71
C THR A 9 22.40 -4.18 -0.10
N GLN A 10 21.96 -4.80 1.01
CA GLN A 10 22.63 -6.00 1.53
C GLN A 10 22.61 -7.13 0.48
N PRO A 11 23.48 -8.15 0.60
CA PRO A 11 23.36 -9.37 -0.19
C PRO A 11 21.94 -9.95 -0.13
N ALA A 12 21.45 -10.51 -1.24
CA ALA A 12 20.06 -10.90 -1.41
C ALA A 12 19.55 -11.89 -0.33
N ASN A 13 20.43 -12.74 0.20
CA ASN A 13 20.13 -13.71 1.26
C ASN A 13 20.25 -13.16 2.69
N ARG A 14 20.72 -11.91 2.87
CA ARG A 14 20.82 -11.26 4.18
C ARG A 14 19.60 -10.39 4.46
N TRP A 15 19.09 -10.52 5.68
CA TRP A 15 17.91 -9.83 6.19
C TRP A 15 18.19 -9.13 7.53
N HIS A 16 19.43 -8.71 7.75
CA HIS A 16 19.81 -8.04 8.99
C HIS A 16 19.09 -6.70 9.12
N GLY A 17 18.55 -6.39 10.30
CA GLY A 17 17.78 -5.17 10.54
C GLY A 17 16.31 -5.22 10.12
N PHE A 18 15.88 -6.26 9.40
CA PHE A 18 14.45 -6.52 9.19
C PHE A 18 13.85 -7.19 10.42
N TYR A 19 12.66 -6.74 10.81
CA TYR A 19 11.88 -7.42 11.84
C TYR A 19 11.36 -8.73 11.26
N THR A 20 11.58 -9.85 11.96
CA THR A 20 10.98 -11.13 11.58
C THR A 20 9.78 -11.37 12.49
N PRO A 21 8.54 -11.19 12.00
CA PRO A 21 7.35 -11.39 12.81
C PRO A 21 7.16 -12.89 13.12
N GLN A 22 6.46 -13.19 14.22
CA GLN A 22 6.03 -14.56 14.50
C GLN A 22 5.03 -15.07 13.44
N ARG A 23 4.23 -14.17 12.86
CA ARG A 23 3.35 -14.46 11.74
C ARG A 23 3.53 -13.42 10.63
N GLU A 24 3.93 -13.89 9.45
CA GLU A 24 4.13 -13.03 8.29
C GLU A 24 2.83 -12.41 7.77
N ASP A 25 1.66 -13.03 7.99
CA ASP A 25 0.35 -12.48 7.61
C ASP A 25 -0.05 -11.20 8.38
N SER A 26 0.67 -10.84 9.45
CA SER A 26 0.42 -9.66 10.26
C SER A 26 0.73 -8.32 9.56
N HIS A 27 0.28 -7.20 10.15
CA HIS A 27 0.54 -5.83 9.67
C HIS A 27 2.02 -5.40 9.70
N PHE A 28 2.92 -6.25 10.20
CA PHE A 28 4.36 -6.02 10.24
C PHE A 28 5.14 -7.05 9.41
N GLY A 29 4.46 -7.82 8.55
CA GLY A 29 5.06 -8.74 7.59
C GLY A 29 6.16 -8.09 6.75
N LEU A 30 7.12 -8.90 6.28
CA LEU A 30 8.25 -8.40 5.48
C LEU A 30 7.80 -7.58 4.28
N ARG A 31 6.66 -7.94 3.66
CA ARG A 31 6.07 -7.20 2.52
C ARG A 31 5.87 -5.72 2.82
N TYR A 32 5.46 -5.36 4.03
CA TYR A 32 5.25 -3.98 4.46
C TYR A 32 6.56 -3.27 4.76
N GLN A 33 7.50 -4.00 5.37
CA GLN A 33 8.86 -3.50 5.62
C GLN A 33 9.64 -3.23 4.33
N LEU A 34 9.23 -3.82 3.20
CA LEU A 34 9.81 -3.55 1.87
C LEU A 34 9.04 -2.45 1.13
N ALA A 35 7.70 -2.53 1.12
CA ALA A 35 6.86 -1.61 0.36
C ALA A 35 6.93 -0.16 0.86
N PHE A 36 6.80 0.06 2.18
CA PHE A 36 6.78 1.44 2.70
C PHE A 36 8.11 2.19 2.51
N PRO A 37 9.29 1.57 2.74
CA PRO A 37 10.55 2.21 2.37
C PRO A 37 10.67 2.47 0.87
N CYS A 38 10.14 1.59 0.00
CA CYS A 38 10.12 1.84 -1.44
C CYS A 38 9.34 3.14 -1.77
N TYR A 39 8.15 3.32 -1.19
CA TYR A 39 7.36 4.54 -1.38
C TYR A 39 8.03 5.79 -0.78
N ALA A 40 8.70 5.64 0.37
CA ALA A 40 9.46 6.75 0.96
C ALA A 40 10.65 7.16 0.09
N LEU A 41 11.38 6.20 -0.48
CA LEU A 41 12.49 6.44 -1.40
C LEU A 41 12.02 7.11 -2.69
N ALA A 42 10.85 6.74 -3.20
CA ALA A 42 10.24 7.42 -4.34
C ALA A 42 9.99 8.91 -4.03
N SER A 43 9.42 9.23 -2.87
CA SER A 43 9.20 10.62 -2.44
C SER A 43 10.50 11.40 -2.26
N ILE A 44 11.57 10.77 -1.75
CA ILE A 44 12.89 11.39 -1.64
C ILE A 44 13.47 11.64 -3.04
N GLY A 45 13.45 10.64 -3.92
CA GLY A 45 13.98 10.74 -5.28
C GLY A 45 13.22 11.72 -6.17
N LEU A 46 11.92 11.94 -5.94
CA LEU A 46 11.12 12.93 -6.66
C LEU A 46 11.20 14.35 -6.07
N HIS A 47 11.85 14.53 -4.92
CA HIS A 47 11.92 15.84 -4.28
C HIS A 47 12.64 16.85 -5.21
N PRO A 48 12.11 18.06 -5.44
CA PRO A 48 12.69 19.02 -6.40
C PRO A 48 14.14 19.41 -6.11
N GLN A 49 14.58 19.27 -4.85
CA GLN A 49 15.95 19.57 -4.41
C GLN A 49 16.86 18.33 -4.37
N ALA A 50 16.36 17.14 -4.74
CA ALA A 50 17.17 15.94 -4.75
C ALA A 50 18.22 16.02 -5.86
N ALA A 51 19.50 15.88 -5.49
CA ALA A 51 20.59 15.83 -6.46
C ALA A 51 20.51 14.55 -7.30
N SER A 52 21.01 14.56 -8.55
CA SER A 52 20.95 13.39 -9.44
C SER A 52 21.58 12.12 -8.82
N SER A 53 22.62 12.27 -7.99
CA SER A 53 23.23 11.17 -7.27
C SER A 53 22.31 10.58 -6.19
N GLU A 54 21.51 11.41 -5.52
CA GLU A 54 20.50 10.97 -4.56
C GLU A 54 19.33 10.27 -5.25
N GLN A 55 18.87 10.81 -6.39
CA GLN A 55 17.84 10.18 -7.22
C GLN A 55 18.28 8.78 -7.67
N HIS A 56 19.53 8.66 -8.15
CA HIS A 56 20.11 7.38 -8.54
C HIS A 56 20.17 6.39 -7.37
N ARG A 57 20.63 6.81 -6.19
CA ARG A 57 20.66 5.97 -4.98
C ARG A 57 19.27 5.51 -4.56
N CYS A 58 18.28 6.41 -4.59
CA CYS A 58 16.89 6.06 -4.28
C CYS A 58 16.36 4.99 -5.25
N ARG A 59 16.56 5.16 -6.56
CA ARG A 59 16.17 4.18 -7.57
C ARG A 59 16.86 2.83 -7.37
N SER A 60 18.17 2.81 -7.15
CA SER A 60 18.92 1.57 -6.92
C SER A 60 18.42 0.84 -5.67
N ALA A 61 18.13 1.57 -4.59
CA ALA A 61 17.55 0.99 -3.38
C ALA A 61 16.12 0.48 -3.60
N MET A 62 15.29 1.20 -4.36
CA MET A 62 13.94 0.74 -4.72
C MET A 62 13.97 -0.58 -5.51
N ALA A 63 14.84 -0.69 -6.51
CA ALA A 63 15.01 -1.92 -7.27
C ALA A 63 15.40 -3.10 -6.37
N ALA A 64 16.35 -2.89 -5.45
CA ALA A 64 16.77 -3.92 -4.50
C ALA A 64 15.64 -4.34 -3.55
N LEU A 65 14.75 -3.42 -3.15
CA LEU A 65 13.56 -3.74 -2.34
C LEU A 65 12.53 -4.56 -3.13
N ILE A 66 12.32 -4.25 -4.41
CA ILE A 66 11.42 -5.01 -5.29
C ILE A 66 11.97 -6.42 -5.54
N ASP A 67 13.26 -6.54 -5.87
CA ASP A 67 13.93 -7.83 -6.05
C ASP A 67 13.82 -8.69 -4.78
N ARG A 68 13.89 -8.07 -3.59
CA ARG A 68 13.62 -8.73 -2.29
C ARG A 68 12.16 -9.13 -2.11
N MET A 69 11.22 -8.28 -2.51
CA MET A 69 9.78 -8.52 -2.42
C MET A 69 9.37 -9.78 -3.20
N ILE A 70 10.03 -10.07 -4.33
CA ILE A 70 9.81 -11.27 -5.17
C ILE A 70 10.32 -12.56 -4.51
N GLN A 71 11.24 -12.48 -3.55
CA GLN A 71 11.83 -13.66 -2.94
C GLN A 71 10.80 -14.48 -2.16
N ARG A 72 10.90 -15.81 -2.27
CA ARG A 72 10.03 -16.79 -1.61
C ARG A 72 9.77 -16.48 -0.14
N ARG A 73 10.80 -16.01 0.59
CA ARG A 73 10.70 -15.66 2.01
C ARG A 73 9.56 -14.67 2.32
N VAL A 74 9.22 -13.77 1.40
CA VAL A 74 8.25 -12.70 1.63
C VAL A 74 6.81 -13.17 1.46
N TRP A 75 6.55 -14.10 0.54
CA TRP A 75 5.19 -14.54 0.17
C TRP A 75 4.90 -16.01 0.52
N ALA A 76 5.89 -16.78 0.98
CA ALA A 76 5.74 -18.20 1.34
C ALA A 76 4.60 -18.46 2.33
N TYR A 77 4.30 -17.51 3.22
CA TYR A 77 3.19 -17.64 4.16
C TYR A 77 1.86 -17.90 3.45
N TRP A 78 1.59 -17.18 2.36
CA TRP A 78 0.39 -17.37 1.55
C TRP A 78 0.40 -18.71 0.83
N ALA A 79 1.51 -19.03 0.14
CA ALA A 79 1.63 -20.25 -0.63
C ALA A 79 1.50 -21.49 0.25
N SER A 80 2.06 -21.47 1.46
CA SER A 80 1.95 -22.56 2.42
C SER A 80 0.49 -22.79 2.84
N ASP A 81 -0.24 -21.72 3.14
CA ASP A 81 -1.65 -21.80 3.51
C ASP A 81 -2.51 -22.26 2.31
N ALA A 82 -2.20 -21.79 1.11
CA ALA A 82 -2.89 -22.18 -0.13
C ALA A 82 -2.71 -23.67 -0.41
N GLU A 83 -1.49 -24.21 -0.36
CA GLU A 83 -1.23 -25.64 -0.54
C GLU A 83 -1.93 -26.50 0.51
N GLN A 84 -1.88 -26.08 1.79
CA GLN A 84 -2.59 -26.78 2.86
C GLN A 84 -4.10 -26.83 2.63
N ALA A 85 -4.65 -25.83 1.95
CA ALA A 85 -6.05 -25.78 1.54
C ALA A 85 -6.34 -26.47 0.18
N GLY A 86 -5.32 -27.05 -0.48
CA GLY A 86 -5.47 -27.66 -1.81
C GLY A 86 -5.66 -26.65 -2.95
N LEU A 87 -5.21 -25.41 -2.76
CA LEU A 87 -5.30 -24.31 -3.72
C LEU A 87 -3.96 -24.08 -4.43
N ASN A 88 -3.98 -23.30 -5.51
CA ASN A 88 -2.78 -22.90 -6.24
C ASN A 88 -1.88 -21.99 -5.37
N PRO A 89 -0.58 -22.32 -5.16
CA PRO A 89 0.32 -21.49 -4.34
C PRO A 89 0.87 -20.24 -5.04
N ASP A 90 0.43 -19.96 -6.27
CA ASP A 90 0.79 -18.73 -6.98
C ASP A 90 0.44 -17.49 -6.12
N PRO A 91 1.43 -16.63 -5.79
CA PRO A 91 1.20 -15.48 -4.92
C PRO A 91 0.45 -14.32 -5.58
N VAL A 92 0.09 -14.43 -6.87
CA VAL A 92 -0.56 -13.38 -7.67
C VAL A 92 -1.89 -13.84 -8.27
N LEU A 93 -1.95 -15.06 -8.81
CA LEU A 93 -3.05 -15.50 -9.69
C LEU A 93 -4.45 -15.38 -9.07
N ASP A 94 -4.62 -15.86 -7.84
CA ASP A 94 -5.90 -15.85 -7.14
C ASP A 94 -5.66 -15.58 -5.65
N GLY A 95 -6.09 -14.41 -5.18
CA GLY A 95 -5.94 -14.00 -3.79
C GLY A 95 -4.64 -13.26 -3.49
N ASN A 96 -4.25 -13.30 -2.20
CA ASN A 96 -3.08 -12.59 -1.66
C ASN A 96 -2.99 -11.09 -2.03
N GLY A 97 -4.13 -10.42 -2.23
CA GLY A 97 -4.19 -9.04 -2.74
C GLY A 97 -3.35 -8.02 -1.96
N GLN A 98 -3.14 -8.28 -0.68
CA GLN A 98 -2.23 -7.50 0.18
C GLN A 98 -0.79 -7.51 -0.34
N TYR A 99 -0.26 -8.66 -0.72
CA TYR A 99 1.10 -8.79 -1.22
C TYR A 99 1.20 -8.32 -2.67
N SER A 100 0.33 -8.85 -3.53
CA SER A 100 0.39 -8.63 -4.98
C SER A 100 0.07 -7.18 -5.35
N GLY A 101 -0.88 -6.53 -4.67
CA GLY A 101 -1.17 -5.11 -4.84
C GLY A 101 0.00 -4.20 -4.43
N HIS A 102 0.70 -4.53 -3.34
CA HIS A 102 1.91 -3.81 -2.95
C HIS A 102 3.04 -3.95 -3.97
N LEU A 103 3.32 -5.18 -4.43
CA LEU A 103 4.36 -5.45 -5.41
C LEU A 103 4.06 -4.71 -6.74
N ALA A 104 2.83 -4.78 -7.22
CA ALA A 104 2.38 -4.06 -8.41
C ALA A 104 2.62 -2.55 -8.28
N MET A 105 2.20 -1.96 -7.16
CA MET A 105 2.40 -0.54 -6.91
C MET A 105 3.89 -0.18 -6.80
N MET A 106 4.71 -1.01 -6.14
CA MET A 106 6.16 -0.76 -6.06
C MET A 106 6.80 -0.70 -7.45
N MET A 107 6.45 -1.63 -8.35
CA MET A 107 6.93 -1.63 -9.74
C MET A 107 6.44 -0.40 -10.51
N GLY A 108 5.14 -0.08 -10.44
CA GLY A 108 4.60 1.11 -11.10
C GLY A 108 5.19 2.43 -10.60
N VAL A 109 5.46 2.56 -9.29
CA VAL A 109 6.15 3.74 -8.74
C VAL A 109 7.59 3.79 -9.23
N TYR A 110 8.29 2.66 -9.23
CA TYR A 110 9.68 2.57 -9.71
C TYR A 110 9.82 3.02 -11.17
N GLU A 111 8.95 2.51 -12.05
CA GLU A 111 8.89 2.90 -13.45
C GLU A 111 8.57 4.39 -13.61
N ALA A 112 7.56 4.90 -12.87
CA ALA A 112 7.14 6.29 -12.96
C ALA A 112 8.19 7.29 -12.47
N VAL A 113 9.03 6.91 -11.50
CA VAL A 113 10.11 7.76 -10.96
C VAL A 113 11.36 7.71 -11.83
N GLY A 114 11.73 6.53 -12.31
CA GLY A 114 13.04 6.30 -12.92
C GLY A 114 13.05 6.20 -14.44
N GLY A 115 11.90 5.99 -15.07
CA GLY A 115 11.79 5.61 -16.49
C GLY A 115 12.40 4.24 -16.79
N ASP A 116 12.76 3.47 -15.76
CA ASP A 116 13.40 2.16 -15.86
C ASP A 116 12.33 1.08 -15.88
N ARG A 117 12.27 0.34 -16.99
CA ARG A 117 11.23 -0.65 -17.31
C ARG A 117 11.71 -2.08 -17.13
N ARG A 118 12.73 -2.33 -16.29
CA ARG A 118 13.30 -3.67 -16.09
C ARG A 118 12.28 -4.75 -15.67
N TYR A 119 11.14 -4.39 -15.09
CA TYR A 119 10.11 -5.35 -14.70
C TYR A 119 9.08 -5.64 -15.82
N ASP A 120 9.22 -4.99 -16.98
CA ASP A 120 8.57 -5.45 -18.21
C ASP A 120 9.22 -6.74 -18.73
N GLU A 121 10.47 -6.98 -18.34
CA GLU A 121 11.10 -8.29 -18.49
C GLU A 121 10.55 -9.28 -17.46
N ALA A 122 10.55 -10.55 -17.85
CA ALA A 122 9.98 -11.61 -17.03
C ALA A 122 10.80 -11.84 -15.74
N PHE A 123 10.12 -11.85 -14.60
CA PHE A 123 10.65 -12.30 -13.31
C PHE A 123 9.87 -13.53 -12.82
N THR A 124 10.49 -14.31 -11.93
CA THR A 124 9.94 -15.60 -11.51
C THR A 124 9.84 -15.72 -9.99
N PHE A 125 8.63 -15.97 -9.50
CA PHE A 125 8.40 -16.51 -8.16
C PHE A 125 8.75 -17.99 -8.17
N ARG A 126 9.64 -18.41 -7.27
CA ARG A 126 10.03 -19.81 -7.10
C ARG A 126 9.45 -20.33 -5.80
N TRP A 127 8.47 -21.24 -5.89
CA TRP A 127 7.90 -21.90 -4.72
C TRP A 127 8.74 -23.10 -4.32
N SER A 128 9.00 -23.97 -5.29
CA SER A 128 9.82 -25.18 -5.16
C SER A 128 10.76 -25.30 -6.38
N PRO A 129 11.64 -26.31 -6.45
CA PRO A 129 12.42 -26.56 -7.66
C PRO A 129 11.56 -26.76 -8.92
N LEU A 130 10.35 -27.31 -8.73
CA LEU A 130 9.40 -27.70 -9.78
C LEU A 130 8.33 -26.64 -10.03
N GLU A 131 7.91 -25.90 -9.00
CA GLU A 131 6.82 -24.91 -9.12
C GLU A 131 7.36 -23.49 -9.18
N ARG A 132 7.04 -22.83 -10.29
CA ARG A 132 7.51 -21.50 -10.65
C ARG A 132 6.39 -20.73 -11.33
N PHE A 133 6.24 -19.47 -10.97
CA PHE A 133 5.24 -18.57 -11.53
C PHE A 133 5.96 -17.37 -12.14
N THR A 134 5.74 -17.12 -13.42
CA THR A 134 6.49 -16.11 -14.18
C THR A 134 5.56 -14.98 -14.58
N TYR A 135 6.01 -13.75 -14.31
CA TYR A 135 5.25 -12.54 -14.57
C TYR A 135 6.14 -11.47 -15.18
N THR A 136 5.52 -10.58 -15.94
CA THR A 136 6.02 -9.22 -16.14
C THR A 136 5.18 -8.29 -15.26
N HIS A 137 5.59 -7.03 -15.12
CA HIS A 137 4.77 -6.04 -14.43
C HIS A 137 3.37 -5.95 -15.06
N SER A 138 3.28 -5.95 -16.39
CA SER A 138 1.99 -5.93 -17.09
C SER A 138 1.14 -7.18 -16.84
N SER A 139 1.71 -8.38 -16.85
CA SER A 139 0.91 -9.59 -16.59
C SER A 139 0.48 -9.71 -15.12
N LEU A 140 1.27 -9.16 -14.19
CA LEU A 140 0.90 -9.06 -12.77
C LEU A 140 -0.28 -8.10 -12.59
N VAL A 141 -0.21 -6.90 -13.17
CA VAL A 141 -1.31 -5.92 -13.12
C VAL A 141 -2.56 -6.47 -13.81
N GLN A 142 -2.40 -7.15 -14.95
CA GLN A 142 -3.50 -7.81 -15.64
C GLN A 142 -4.19 -8.87 -14.77
N ALA A 143 -3.45 -9.69 -14.02
CA ALA A 143 -4.02 -10.68 -13.11
C ALA A 143 -4.85 -10.03 -11.99
N LEU A 144 -4.37 -8.93 -11.42
CA LEU A 144 -5.13 -8.15 -10.42
C LEU A 144 -6.39 -7.53 -11.02
N TRP A 145 -6.30 -6.99 -12.23
CA TRP A 145 -7.45 -6.44 -12.95
C TRP A 145 -8.49 -7.52 -13.23
N GLN A 146 -8.08 -8.70 -13.71
CA GLN A 146 -8.98 -9.84 -13.93
C GLN A 146 -9.70 -10.26 -12.65
N GLN A 147 -8.99 -10.29 -11.51
CA GLN A 147 -9.61 -10.56 -10.22
C GLN A 147 -10.67 -9.52 -9.88
N MET A 148 -10.38 -8.21 -10.01
CA MET A 148 -11.37 -7.16 -9.75
C MET A 148 -12.60 -7.26 -10.66
N GLN A 149 -12.44 -7.72 -11.89
CA GLN A 149 -13.53 -7.87 -12.86
C GLN A 149 -14.37 -9.13 -12.62
N SER A 150 -13.81 -10.17 -12.02
CA SER A 150 -14.46 -11.47 -11.88
C SER A 150 -15.38 -11.60 -10.66
N ASN A 151 -15.39 -10.62 -9.76
CA ASN A 151 -16.21 -10.65 -8.54
C ASN A 151 -17.11 -9.42 -8.38
N SER A 152 -18.21 -9.60 -7.62
CA SER A 152 -19.25 -8.59 -7.44
C SER A 152 -18.87 -7.45 -6.48
N HIS A 153 -17.79 -7.60 -5.72
CA HIS A 153 -17.30 -6.58 -4.79
C HIS A 153 -16.14 -5.76 -5.38
N HIS A 154 -15.71 -6.06 -6.62
CA HIS A 154 -14.63 -5.40 -7.35
C HIS A 154 -13.29 -5.34 -6.61
N GLY A 155 -13.07 -6.26 -5.68
CA GLY A 155 -11.90 -6.28 -4.80
C GLY A 155 -11.01 -7.48 -5.06
N VAL A 156 -9.74 -7.41 -4.66
CA VAL A 156 -8.84 -8.55 -4.68
C VAL A 156 -8.84 -9.18 -3.29
N GLU A 157 -9.18 -10.46 -3.21
CA GLU A 157 -9.22 -11.19 -1.93
C GLU A 157 -7.80 -11.41 -1.38
N ALA A 158 -7.69 -11.51 -0.07
CA ALA A 158 -6.51 -11.96 0.65
C ALA A 158 -6.86 -13.21 1.48
N GLN A 159 -6.04 -13.52 2.49
CA GLN A 159 -6.25 -14.65 3.40
C GLN A 159 -7.67 -14.69 3.95
N ALA A 160 -8.23 -15.91 4.03
CA ALA A 160 -9.60 -16.16 4.49
C ALA A 160 -10.68 -15.39 3.71
N ARG A 161 -10.46 -15.16 2.40
CA ARG A 161 -11.41 -14.47 1.50
C ARG A 161 -11.77 -13.06 1.97
N GLN A 162 -10.79 -12.38 2.54
CA GLN A 162 -10.96 -11.04 3.09
C GLN A 162 -10.49 -10.00 2.09
N VAL A 163 -11.28 -8.95 1.90
CA VAL A 163 -10.88 -7.74 1.19
C VAL A 163 -10.70 -6.63 2.21
N ARG A 164 -9.49 -6.05 2.26
CA ARG A 164 -9.16 -4.94 3.17
C ARG A 164 -9.09 -3.63 2.41
N VAL A 165 -9.72 -2.61 2.97
CA VAL A 165 -9.86 -1.30 2.33
C VAL A 165 -8.51 -0.63 2.07
N SER A 166 -7.56 -0.73 3.02
CA SER A 166 -6.21 -0.16 2.90
C SER A 166 -5.38 -0.88 1.85
N ASP A 167 -5.49 -2.20 1.76
CA ASP A 167 -4.73 -3.00 0.80
C ASP A 167 -5.16 -2.67 -0.62
N MET A 168 -6.48 -2.60 -0.85
CA MET A 168 -7.05 -2.26 -2.15
C MET A 168 -6.56 -0.92 -2.70
N MET A 169 -6.23 0.05 -1.84
CA MET A 169 -5.66 1.32 -2.32
C MET A 169 -4.39 1.10 -3.14
N HIS A 170 -3.54 0.13 -2.81
CA HIS A 170 -2.31 -0.17 -3.58
C HIS A 170 -2.64 -0.77 -4.93
N THR A 171 -3.64 -1.66 -4.99
CA THR A 171 -4.14 -2.20 -6.27
C THR A 171 -4.65 -1.08 -7.17
N LEU A 172 -5.44 -0.14 -6.64
CA LEU A 172 -5.94 1.00 -7.40
C LEU A 172 -4.79 1.88 -7.93
N TRP A 173 -3.78 2.13 -7.09
CA TRP A 173 -2.56 2.85 -7.50
C TRP A 173 -1.76 2.10 -8.56
N ALA A 174 -1.64 0.78 -8.45
CA ALA A 174 -0.96 -0.04 -9.43
C ALA A 174 -1.62 0.09 -10.81
N MET A 175 -2.96 0.02 -10.88
CA MET A 175 -3.69 0.24 -12.15
C MET A 175 -3.41 1.63 -12.72
N LEU A 176 -3.47 2.67 -11.90
CA LEU A 176 -3.25 4.06 -12.32
C LEU A 176 -1.82 4.28 -12.84
N LEU A 177 -0.83 3.77 -12.11
CA LEU A 177 0.58 3.89 -12.49
C LEU A 177 0.87 3.11 -13.76
N HIS A 178 0.29 1.91 -13.89
CA HIS A 178 0.44 1.11 -15.10
C HIS A 178 -0.15 1.83 -16.31
N ASP A 179 -1.38 2.36 -16.22
CA ASP A 179 -1.99 3.15 -17.29
C ASP A 179 -1.12 4.36 -17.68
N ARG A 180 -0.54 5.05 -16.69
CA ARG A 180 0.33 6.20 -16.91
C ARG A 180 1.62 5.85 -17.66
N VAL A 181 2.24 4.72 -17.36
CA VAL A 181 3.54 4.31 -17.92
C VAL A 181 3.37 3.54 -19.24
N HIS A 182 2.30 2.77 -19.37
CA HIS A 182 2.10 1.79 -20.46
C HIS A 182 0.97 2.16 -21.42
N GLY A 183 0.18 3.20 -21.13
CA GLY A 183 -0.94 3.61 -21.98
C GLY A 183 -2.12 2.63 -21.97
N THR A 184 -2.24 1.79 -20.93
CA THR A 184 -3.40 0.91 -20.74
C THR A 184 -4.61 1.68 -20.16
N SER A 185 -5.71 0.96 -19.88
CA SER A 185 -6.94 1.53 -19.31
C SER A 185 -7.48 0.73 -18.11
N TYR A 186 -6.60 0.03 -17.39
CA TYR A 186 -7.00 -0.80 -16.25
C TYR A 186 -7.61 0.03 -15.11
N ALA A 187 -7.16 1.26 -14.89
CA ALA A 187 -7.64 2.12 -13.82
C ALA A 187 -9.13 2.50 -13.95
N ALA A 188 -9.75 2.29 -15.13
CA ALA A 188 -11.20 2.42 -15.28
C ALA A 188 -11.98 1.53 -14.29
N THR A 189 -11.44 0.35 -13.92
CA THR A 189 -12.06 -0.54 -12.94
C THR A 189 -12.09 0.04 -11.52
N ASN A 190 -11.25 1.04 -11.22
CA ASN A 190 -11.15 1.64 -9.89
C ASN A 190 -12.48 2.28 -9.47
N ALA A 191 -13.25 2.81 -10.42
CA ALA A 191 -14.56 3.43 -10.16
C ALA A 191 -15.54 2.45 -9.50
N ALA A 192 -15.55 1.19 -9.92
CA ALA A 192 -16.43 0.16 -9.38
C ALA A 192 -16.06 -0.19 -7.92
N TRP A 193 -14.77 -0.34 -7.63
CA TRP A 193 -14.29 -0.52 -6.24
C TRP A 193 -14.62 0.68 -5.36
N LEU A 194 -14.39 1.91 -5.84
CA LEU A 194 -14.69 3.11 -5.06
C LEU A 194 -16.19 3.25 -4.79
N ALA A 195 -17.05 2.86 -5.74
CA ALA A 195 -18.50 2.80 -5.51
C ALA A 195 -18.86 1.77 -4.43
N PHE A 196 -18.31 0.56 -4.51
CA PHE A 196 -18.48 -0.47 -3.49
C PHE A 196 -18.01 0.00 -2.10
N MET A 197 -16.81 0.57 -2.01
CA MET A 197 -16.25 1.12 -0.78
C MET A 197 -17.17 2.19 -0.17
N ARG A 198 -17.67 3.14 -0.98
CA ARG A 198 -18.57 4.19 -0.50
C ARG A 198 -19.87 3.66 0.06
N GLN A 199 -20.44 2.63 -0.58
CA GLN A 199 -21.72 2.05 -0.19
C GLN A 199 -21.60 1.13 1.02
N GLN A 200 -20.54 0.31 1.07
CA GLN A 200 -20.45 -0.83 1.97
C GLN A 200 -19.41 -0.66 3.09
N LEU A 201 -18.33 0.09 2.84
CA LEU A 201 -17.18 0.15 3.74
C LEU A 201 -17.06 1.48 4.49
N ILE A 202 -17.67 2.57 4.02
CA ILE A 202 -17.66 3.85 4.76
C ILE A 202 -18.71 3.82 5.86
N LEU A 203 -18.27 3.93 7.10
CA LEU A 203 -19.13 3.94 8.27
C LEU A 203 -19.81 5.30 8.41
N ARG A 204 -21.14 5.28 8.56
CA ARG A 204 -21.92 6.46 8.94
C ARG A 204 -21.58 6.88 10.37
N GLU A 205 -21.48 8.19 10.61
CA GLU A 205 -21.43 8.70 11.98
C GLU A 205 -22.80 8.46 12.63
N LEU A 206 -22.85 7.56 13.61
CA LEU A 206 -24.03 7.32 14.44
C LEU A 206 -23.75 7.95 15.81
N PRO A 207 -24.35 9.13 16.12
CA PRO A 207 -24.02 9.91 17.31
C PRO A 207 -24.14 9.12 18.63
N LEU A 208 -25.08 8.18 18.68
CA LEU A 208 -25.45 7.44 19.90
C LEU A 208 -24.66 6.15 20.11
N LEU A 209 -23.97 5.62 19.09
CA LEU A 209 -23.37 4.27 19.13
C LEU A 209 -21.84 4.26 19.33
N GLY A 210 -21.21 5.44 19.45
CA GLY A 210 -19.76 5.51 19.72
C GLY A 210 -18.87 4.85 18.66
N ARG A 211 -19.40 4.44 17.50
CA ARG A 211 -18.62 3.89 16.38
C ARG A 211 -17.84 5.02 15.72
N ARG A 212 -16.59 5.19 16.17
CA ARG A 212 -15.71 6.33 15.84
C ARG A 212 -14.77 6.08 14.63
N GLY A 213 -15.02 5.06 13.80
CA GLY A 213 -14.21 4.77 12.61
C GLY A 213 -14.70 5.46 11.34
N ILE A 214 -13.82 5.60 10.35
CA ILE A 214 -14.22 6.05 9.02
C ILE A 214 -14.57 4.84 8.15
N PHE A 215 -13.70 3.83 8.13
CA PHE A 215 -13.90 2.65 7.31
C PHE A 215 -14.14 1.41 8.15
N ASN A 216 -14.94 0.50 7.60
CA ASN A 216 -14.87 -0.89 7.95
C ASN A 216 -13.58 -1.47 7.36
N PRO A 217 -12.64 -1.98 8.19
CA PRO A 217 -11.30 -2.32 7.72
C PRO A 217 -11.28 -3.56 6.82
N CYS A 218 -12.28 -4.43 6.95
CA CYS A 218 -12.26 -5.75 6.32
C CYS A 218 -13.68 -6.23 5.98
N TYR A 219 -13.83 -6.72 4.76
CA TYR A 219 -15.01 -7.42 4.26
C TYR A 219 -14.66 -8.86 3.91
N THR A 220 -15.30 -9.81 4.60
CA THR A 220 -15.20 -11.23 4.28
C THR A 220 -16.24 -11.56 3.22
N THR A 221 -15.80 -11.96 2.03
CA THR A 221 -16.67 -12.09 0.85
C THR A 221 -17.65 -13.23 0.96
N ARG A 222 -17.37 -14.24 1.80
CA ARG A 222 -18.33 -15.27 2.22
C ARG A 222 -18.15 -15.53 3.71
N PRO A 223 -19.15 -15.26 4.56
CA PRO A 223 -20.58 -15.07 4.23
C PRO A 223 -21.04 -13.61 4.10
N HIS A 224 -20.25 -12.73 3.49
CA HIS A 224 -20.54 -11.28 3.37
C HIS A 224 -20.59 -10.54 4.72
N LEU A 225 -19.60 -10.81 5.58
CA LEU A 225 -19.49 -10.18 6.89
C LEU A 225 -18.49 -9.05 6.88
N PHE A 226 -18.76 -8.03 7.69
CA PHE A 226 -17.85 -6.93 7.90
C PHE A 226 -17.30 -6.97 9.31
N THR A 227 -16.02 -6.62 9.47
CA THR A 227 -15.40 -6.60 10.80
C THR A 227 -15.90 -5.39 11.58
N PRO A 228 -16.52 -5.53 12.76
CA PRO A 228 -17.06 -4.40 13.53
C PRO A 228 -15.95 -3.63 14.29
N ALA A 229 -14.83 -3.35 13.63
CA ALA A 229 -13.69 -2.65 14.20
C ALA A 229 -13.46 -1.32 13.48
N ALA A 230 -12.82 -0.39 14.19
CA ALA A 230 -12.41 0.90 13.66
C ALA A 230 -10.96 1.15 14.06
N LEU A 231 -10.04 1.12 13.10
CA LEU A 231 -8.60 1.25 13.36
C LEU A 231 -8.09 2.57 12.77
N SER A 232 -7.66 3.51 13.62
CA SER A 232 -7.19 4.83 13.16
C SER A 232 -6.03 4.73 12.17
N VAL A 233 -5.19 3.70 12.27
CA VAL A 233 -4.08 3.46 11.33
C VAL A 233 -4.59 3.06 9.94
N VAL A 234 -5.64 2.22 9.87
CA VAL A 234 -6.28 1.83 8.61
C VAL A 234 -7.01 3.03 7.99
N ASP A 235 -7.70 3.83 8.82
CA ASP A 235 -8.34 5.07 8.38
C ASP A 235 -7.31 6.04 7.78
N ALA A 236 -6.18 6.27 8.47
CA ALA A 236 -5.11 7.16 8.02
C ALA A 236 -4.46 6.68 6.73
N TRP A 237 -4.13 5.39 6.67
CA TRP A 237 -3.51 4.78 5.49
C TRP A 237 -4.43 4.85 4.27
N THR A 238 -5.70 4.48 4.44
CA THR A 238 -6.69 4.52 3.36
C THR A 238 -6.86 5.95 2.86
N LEU A 239 -7.04 6.94 3.74
CA LEU A 239 -7.19 8.34 3.34
C LEU A 239 -5.96 8.90 2.64
N ALA A 240 -4.75 8.55 3.10
CA ALA A 240 -3.52 9.04 2.50
C ALA A 240 -3.40 8.60 1.02
N LEU A 241 -3.76 7.36 0.71
CA LEU A 241 -3.74 6.83 -0.65
C LEU A 241 -4.98 7.16 -1.47
N LEU A 242 -6.11 7.43 -0.81
CA LEU A 242 -7.34 7.88 -1.46
C LEU A 242 -7.23 9.34 -1.93
N ALA A 243 -6.44 10.18 -1.26
CA ALA A 243 -6.40 11.63 -1.54
C ALA A 243 -6.20 11.97 -3.03
N PRO A 244 -5.28 11.31 -3.77
CA PRO A 244 -5.10 11.61 -5.19
C PRO A 244 -6.08 10.88 -6.11
N LEU A 245 -6.77 9.84 -5.62
CA LEU A 245 -7.77 9.07 -6.36
C LEU A 245 -9.17 9.67 -6.25
N ASP A 246 -9.50 10.28 -5.11
CA ASP A 246 -10.74 10.97 -4.83
C ASP A 246 -10.53 12.04 -3.75
N ALA A 247 -10.10 13.22 -4.20
CA ALA A 247 -9.81 14.36 -3.33
C ALA A 247 -11.07 14.87 -2.61
N ALA A 248 -12.23 14.84 -3.26
CA ALA A 248 -13.48 15.34 -2.70
C ALA A 248 -13.97 14.46 -1.54
N LEU A 249 -13.96 13.14 -1.72
CA LEU A 249 -14.30 12.21 -0.65
C LEU A 249 -13.28 12.29 0.48
N THR A 250 -11.98 12.38 0.17
CA THR A 250 -10.95 12.51 1.18
C THR A 250 -11.11 13.78 2.01
N ALA A 251 -11.39 14.92 1.38
CA ALA A 251 -11.65 16.19 2.07
C ALA A 251 -12.87 16.10 3.00
N THR A 252 -13.88 15.32 2.62
CA THR A 252 -15.08 15.06 3.44
C THR A 252 -14.75 14.20 4.67
N LEU A 253 -13.89 13.19 4.52
CA LEU A 253 -13.65 12.19 5.56
C LEU A 253 -12.48 12.53 6.49
N ALA A 254 -11.43 13.18 6.00
CA ALA A 254 -10.22 13.49 6.77
C ALA A 254 -10.48 14.26 8.08
N PRO A 255 -11.41 15.24 8.16
CA PRO A 255 -11.74 15.90 9.42
C PRO A 255 -12.21 14.93 10.52
N ARG A 256 -12.87 13.82 10.15
CA ARG A 256 -13.33 12.80 11.10
C ARG A 256 -12.14 12.11 11.79
N LEU A 257 -11.09 11.79 11.03
CA LEU A 257 -9.86 11.19 11.55
C LEU A 257 -9.13 12.17 12.47
N LEU A 258 -8.98 13.44 12.06
CA LEU A 258 -8.29 14.46 12.85
C LEU A 258 -8.97 14.70 14.21
N ARG A 259 -10.31 14.79 14.23
CA ARG A 259 -11.08 14.88 15.49
C ARG A 259 -10.78 13.69 16.41
N ARG A 260 -10.75 12.48 15.86
CA ARG A 260 -10.52 11.24 16.62
C ARG A 260 -9.12 11.17 17.22
N VAL A 261 -8.09 11.52 16.44
CA VAL A 261 -6.70 11.52 16.93
C VAL A 261 -6.51 12.56 18.04
N ARG A 262 -7.09 13.77 17.87
CA ARG A 262 -7.03 14.83 18.89
C ARG A 262 -7.76 14.45 20.18
N GLN A 263 -8.96 13.87 20.10
CA GLN A 263 -9.73 13.45 21.29
C GLN A 263 -9.06 12.32 22.10
N ARG A 264 -8.24 11.48 21.46
CA ARG A 264 -7.45 10.47 22.18
C ARG A 264 -6.23 11.06 22.88
N SER A 265 -5.68 12.16 22.39
CA SER A 265 -4.56 12.86 23.04
C SER A 265 -4.98 13.62 24.30
N THR A 266 -6.28 13.89 24.48
CA THR A 266 -6.84 14.56 25.67
C THR A 266 -7.37 13.58 26.72
N ALA A 267 -7.37 12.28 26.43
CA ALA A 267 -7.74 11.22 27.36
C ALA A 267 -6.48 10.45 27.76
N ASP A 268 -5.81 10.92 28.80
CA ASP A 268 -4.81 10.13 29.54
C ASP A 268 -5.48 8.84 30.01
N SER A 269 -5.26 7.76 29.26
CA SER A 269 -5.63 6.42 29.70
C SER A 269 -4.52 5.88 30.60
N PRO A 270 -4.80 5.50 31.86
CA PRO A 270 -3.81 4.93 32.78
C PRO A 270 -3.14 3.66 32.22
N THR A 271 -3.75 3.00 31.24
CA THR A 271 -3.27 1.74 30.66
C THR A 271 -2.12 1.89 29.66
N MET A 272 -1.86 3.09 29.11
CA MET A 272 -0.73 3.31 28.19
C MET A 272 0.58 3.72 28.88
N GLN A 273 0.56 4.09 30.16
CA GLN A 273 1.78 4.36 30.93
C GLN A 273 2.54 3.08 31.31
N ALA A 274 1.89 1.90 31.24
CA ALA A 274 2.51 0.62 31.60
C ALA A 274 3.38 0.01 30.48
N TYR A 275 3.28 0.47 29.23
CA TYR A 275 3.94 -0.17 28.07
C TYR A 275 4.99 0.69 27.35
N LEU A 276 5.35 1.87 27.88
CA LEU A 276 6.38 2.73 27.29
C LEU A 276 7.46 3.13 28.30
N PRO A 277 8.53 2.33 28.50
CA PRO A 277 9.69 2.80 29.23
C PRO A 277 10.53 3.83 28.47
N ALA A 278 10.30 4.07 27.17
CA ALA A 278 11.25 4.83 26.33
C ALA A 278 10.76 6.19 25.80
N ALA A 279 9.51 6.61 26.06
CA ALA A 279 8.97 7.85 25.48
C ALA A 279 9.04 9.09 26.42
N ARG A 280 9.94 9.11 27.41
CA ARG A 280 10.09 10.27 28.32
C ARG A 280 10.90 11.45 27.75
N GLY A 281 11.29 11.40 26.47
CA GLY A 281 12.18 12.41 25.88
C GLY A 281 11.52 13.50 25.04
N TRP A 282 10.30 13.31 24.53
CA TRP A 282 9.73 14.22 23.53
C TRP A 282 8.65 15.10 24.17
N ARG A 283 9.03 16.31 24.61
CA ARG A 283 8.09 17.31 25.12
C ARG A 283 7.30 17.91 23.94
N ALA A 284 5.98 17.99 24.09
CA ALA A 284 5.04 18.55 23.12
C ALA A 284 5.29 20.03 22.74
N SER A 285 6.24 20.71 23.38
CA SER A 285 6.63 22.11 23.11
C SER A 285 7.40 22.30 21.80
N GLU A 286 7.92 21.24 21.17
CA GLU A 286 8.76 21.36 19.96
C GLU A 286 7.98 21.28 18.63
N ILE A 287 6.68 20.92 18.66
CA ILE A 287 5.84 20.80 17.46
C ILE A 287 5.18 22.15 17.09
N ALA A 288 5.12 23.11 18.02
CA ALA A 288 4.37 24.35 17.85
C ALA A 288 5.11 25.47 17.07
N THR A 289 6.39 25.30 16.73
CA THR A 289 7.23 26.38 16.16
C THR A 289 7.55 26.23 14.67
N ARG A 290 7.08 25.18 13.98
CA ARG A 290 7.29 25.06 12.53
C ARG A 290 6.10 25.65 11.78
N GLN A 291 6.35 26.75 11.07
CA GLN A 291 5.39 27.36 10.16
C GLN A 291 4.87 26.31 9.15
N PRO A 292 3.59 26.39 8.74
CA PRO A 292 3.05 25.51 7.72
C PRO A 292 3.80 25.72 6.40
N VAL A 293 4.37 24.65 5.86
CA VAL A 293 4.91 24.62 4.50
C VAL A 293 3.77 24.94 3.54
N GLN A 294 3.91 26.01 2.76
CA GLN A 294 2.97 26.36 1.71
C GLN A 294 2.82 25.19 0.73
N ALA A 295 1.58 24.82 0.42
CA ALA A 295 1.29 23.82 -0.60
C ALA A 295 1.89 24.27 -1.94
N LEU A 296 2.73 23.42 -2.53
CA LEU A 296 3.28 23.64 -3.86
C LEU A 296 2.15 23.55 -4.91
N PRO A 297 2.07 24.48 -5.87
CA PRO A 297 1.10 24.37 -6.96
C PRO A 297 1.49 23.19 -7.86
N ILE A 298 0.52 22.30 -8.10
CA ILE A 298 0.62 21.27 -9.14
C ILE A 298 0.52 22.00 -10.47
N CYS A 299 1.62 22.00 -11.23
CA CYS A 299 1.66 22.56 -12.57
C CYS A 299 0.87 21.63 -13.52
N VAL A 300 -0.29 22.06 -13.98
CA VAL A 300 -1.05 21.42 -15.05
C VAL A 300 -0.47 21.95 -16.38
N PRO A 301 0.08 21.12 -17.27
CA PRO A 301 0.49 21.59 -18.58
C PRO A 301 -0.73 21.98 -19.40
N SER A 302 -0.73 23.23 -19.86
CA SER A 302 -1.71 23.84 -20.75
C SER A 302 -1.86 23.07 -22.07
N ASN A 303 -3.09 23.02 -22.57
CA ASN A 303 -3.48 22.51 -23.88
C ASN A 303 -2.51 22.96 -24.99
N VAL A 304 -1.96 22.00 -25.74
CA VAL A 304 -1.37 22.27 -27.05
C VAL A 304 -2.51 22.50 -28.02
N ALA A 305 -2.54 23.71 -28.58
CA ALA A 305 -3.42 24.11 -29.64
C ALA A 305 -3.25 23.20 -30.87
N MET A 306 -4.37 22.67 -31.37
CA MET A 306 -4.48 22.30 -32.77
C MET A 306 -4.50 23.61 -33.56
N ASN A 307 -3.54 23.78 -34.47
CA ASN A 307 -3.69 24.67 -35.61
C ASN A 307 -3.62 23.81 -36.87
N ASP A 308 -4.47 24.21 -37.82
CA ASP A 308 -4.69 23.68 -39.16
C ASP A 308 -3.41 23.43 -39.98
#